data_AF-A0AAD6IUR8-F1
#
_entry.id   AF-A0AAD6IUR8-F1
#
_cell.length_a   1.000
_cell.length_b   1.000
_cell.length_c   1.000
_cell.angle_alpha   90.00
_cell.angle_beta   90.00
_cell.angle_gamma   90.00
#
_symmetry.space_group_name_H-M   'P 1'
#
loop_
_entity.id
_entity.type
_entity.pdbx_description
1 polymer ?
#
loop_
_entity_poly.entity_id
_entity_poly.type
_entity_poly.pdbx_seq_one_letter_code
_entity_poly.pdbx_strand_id
1 'polypeptide(L)'
;MKPKSSPCNGGGTIISFSVGNRLPYSVPLLDLPGKVHQVDVDLRDGDHTIASPEFELGTFKLNGLKTIMGRLRFGYSYDSKNQVITVCGTDYASAADEAAPHQDWNYNTQLMPGVAKIFREIARQANDAFIAALVEAQIYMVRVRSNLSDLQIDDYLNLCVVTSADGQFLGSYDPAAEYEEGVKINPLDSVYNGTTVVPAGTFFANVIGSDGDPKVRGLSWIELWRQMVNGGQQPVACTSYNFNGFACGPVDRGGHIIPGTVARPIPNGSDVYIFPICAAHNNNDNVYMSAITYQTAVWLKNYMGR
;
A
#
# COMPACT_ATOMS: atom_id res chain seq x y z
N MET A 1 15.16 1.83 -46.70
CA MET A 1 15.46 0.89 -45.59
C MET A 1 14.34 1.00 -44.57
N LYS A 2 13.55 -0.07 -44.38
CA LYS A 2 12.57 -0.14 -43.28
C LYS A 2 13.33 -0.27 -41.95
N PRO A 3 12.97 0.45 -40.89
CA PRO A 3 13.57 0.22 -39.58
C PRO A 3 13.18 -1.20 -39.13
N LYS A 4 14.17 -2.01 -38.77
CA LYS A 4 13.95 -3.29 -38.10
C LYS A 4 13.29 -2.99 -36.76
N SER A 5 12.06 -3.47 -36.57
CA SER A 5 11.42 -3.55 -35.27
C SER A 5 12.31 -4.37 -34.33
N SER A 6 12.86 -3.72 -33.32
CA SER A 6 13.59 -4.37 -32.25
C SER A 6 12.65 -5.34 -31.53
N PRO A 7 13.06 -6.59 -31.25
CA PRO A 7 12.23 -7.50 -30.46
C PRO A 7 12.11 -6.94 -29.05
N CYS A 8 10.87 -6.72 -28.60
CA CYS A 8 10.57 -6.46 -27.20
C CYS A 8 10.96 -7.71 -26.39
N ASN A 9 12.21 -7.77 -25.93
CA ASN A 9 12.60 -8.66 -24.83
C ASN A 9 11.91 -8.13 -23.57
N GLY A 10 10.65 -8.51 -23.39
CA GLY A 10 9.87 -8.29 -22.17
C GLY A 10 10.39 -9.18 -21.06
N GLY A 11 11.63 -8.97 -20.63
CA GLY A 11 12.14 -9.55 -19.40
C GLY A 11 11.42 -8.89 -18.24
N GLY A 12 10.34 -9.54 -17.77
CA GLY A 12 9.68 -9.13 -16.54
C GLY A 12 10.65 -9.19 -15.37
N THR A 13 10.51 -8.27 -14.42
CA THR A 13 11.34 -8.30 -13.22
C THR A 13 10.79 -9.35 -12.26
N ILE A 14 11.66 -10.26 -11.84
CA ILE A 14 11.33 -11.31 -10.89
C ILE A 14 11.62 -10.79 -9.47
N ILE A 15 10.61 -10.85 -8.61
CA ILE A 15 10.72 -10.55 -7.18
C ILE A 15 10.64 -11.85 -6.40
N SER A 16 11.68 -12.14 -5.63
CA SER A 16 11.78 -13.35 -4.81
C SER A 16 11.63 -13.00 -3.34
N PHE A 17 10.80 -13.75 -2.62
CA PHE A 17 10.63 -13.59 -1.17
C PHE A 17 10.37 -14.93 -0.49
N SER A 18 10.57 -14.95 0.83
CA SER A 18 10.40 -16.16 1.65
C SER A 18 9.09 -16.10 2.43
N VAL A 19 8.35 -17.21 2.44
CA VAL A 19 7.10 -17.35 3.17
C VAL A 19 7.08 -18.62 4.02
N GLY A 20 6.55 -18.51 5.23
CA GLY A 20 6.32 -19.64 6.11
C GLY A 20 6.19 -19.20 7.55
N ASN A 21 5.70 -20.07 8.41
CA ASN A 21 5.76 -19.83 9.84
C ASN A 21 7.17 -20.17 10.32
N ARG A 22 7.89 -19.25 10.98
CA ARG A 22 9.20 -19.57 11.57
C ARG A 22 9.08 -20.38 12.86
N LEU A 23 7.91 -20.36 13.49
CA LEU A 23 7.67 -21.03 14.76
C LEU A 23 6.90 -22.33 14.52
N PRO A 24 7.42 -23.49 14.95
CA PRO A 24 6.65 -24.71 14.87
C PRO A 24 5.38 -24.61 15.73
N TYR A 25 4.29 -25.21 15.27
CA TYR A 25 3.05 -25.34 16.01
C TYR A 25 2.58 -26.80 15.94
N SER A 26 2.33 -27.40 17.09
CA SER A 26 1.92 -28.80 17.16
C SER A 26 0.80 -28.97 18.18
N VAL A 27 -0.26 -29.66 17.76
CA VAL A 27 -1.38 -30.14 18.57
C VAL A 27 -1.66 -31.60 18.18
N PRO A 28 -2.43 -32.38 18.97
CA PRO A 28 -2.58 -33.82 18.71
C PRO A 28 -2.98 -34.20 17.28
N LEU A 29 -3.78 -33.36 16.61
CA LEU A 29 -4.25 -33.61 15.24
C LEU A 29 -3.46 -32.88 14.16
N LEU A 30 -2.58 -31.94 14.49
CA LEU A 30 -1.93 -31.06 13.51
C LEU A 30 -0.49 -30.75 13.91
N ASP A 31 0.44 -30.93 12.98
CA ASP A 31 1.84 -30.58 13.14
C ASP A 31 2.27 -29.66 11.99
N LEU A 32 2.60 -28.40 12.33
CA LEU A 32 3.13 -27.38 11.43
C LEU A 32 4.61 -27.17 11.80
N PRO A 33 5.57 -27.78 11.08
CA PRO A 33 6.98 -27.80 11.47
C PRO A 33 7.70 -26.45 11.33
N GLY A 34 7.03 -25.43 10.79
CA GLY A 34 7.63 -24.11 10.57
C GLY A 34 8.56 -24.04 9.35
N LYS A 35 8.14 -24.65 8.23
CA LYS A 35 8.89 -24.61 6.96
C LYS A 35 8.80 -23.22 6.32
N VAL A 36 9.89 -22.81 5.67
CA VAL A 36 9.98 -21.61 4.85
C VAL A 36 10.11 -22.03 3.39
N HIS A 37 9.37 -21.35 2.52
CA HIS A 37 9.27 -21.59 1.08
C HIS A 37 9.63 -20.32 0.33
N GLN A 38 10.33 -20.46 -0.79
CA GLN A 38 10.62 -19.33 -1.67
C GLN A 38 9.47 -19.16 -2.68
N VAL A 39 9.06 -17.91 -2.89
CA VAL A 39 8.06 -17.51 -3.87
C VAL A 39 8.70 -16.50 -4.81
N ASP A 40 8.59 -16.77 -6.11
CA ASP A 40 9.06 -15.88 -7.17
C ASP A 40 7.86 -15.30 -7.92
N VAL A 41 7.92 -14.00 -8.20
CA VAL A 41 6.85 -13.23 -8.82
C VAL A 41 7.37 -12.48 -10.03
N ASP A 42 6.85 -12.83 -11.20
CA ASP A 42 7.05 -12.09 -12.45
C ASP A 42 6.06 -10.92 -12.52
N LEU A 43 6.55 -9.70 -12.31
CA LEU A 43 5.72 -8.48 -12.32
C LEU A 43 5.35 -8.06 -13.74
N ARG A 44 4.06 -7.79 -13.96
CA ARG A 44 3.50 -7.39 -15.25
C ARG A 44 2.65 -6.13 -15.11
N ASP A 45 2.64 -5.32 -16.16
CA ASP A 45 1.86 -4.07 -16.21
C ASP A 45 0.35 -4.36 -16.06
N GLY A 46 -0.37 -3.51 -15.32
CA GLY A 46 -1.80 -3.62 -15.02
C GLY A 46 -2.12 -4.25 -13.66
N ASP A 47 -3.39 -4.62 -13.47
CA ASP A 47 -3.90 -5.26 -12.26
C ASP A 47 -3.82 -6.79 -12.36
N HIS A 48 -3.21 -7.42 -11.34
CA HIS A 48 -2.95 -8.86 -11.33
C HIS A 48 -3.27 -9.48 -9.97
N THR A 49 -3.67 -10.75 -9.99
CA THR A 49 -3.63 -11.62 -8.81
C THR A 49 -2.68 -12.77 -9.11
N ILE A 50 -1.60 -12.85 -8.36
CA ILE A 50 -0.65 -13.97 -8.43
C ILE A 50 -1.00 -15.03 -7.41
N ALA A 51 -0.66 -16.27 -7.71
CA ALA A 51 -0.76 -17.36 -6.77
C ALA A 51 0.59 -18.08 -6.69
N SER A 52 1.06 -18.37 -5.48
CA SER A 52 2.25 -19.20 -5.29
C SER A 52 2.01 -20.62 -5.84
N PRO A 53 3.08 -21.39 -6.12
CA PRO A 53 2.96 -22.84 -6.15
C PRO A 53 2.35 -23.37 -4.85
N GLU A 54 1.81 -24.58 -4.89
CA GLU A 54 1.40 -25.27 -3.66
C GLU A 54 2.63 -25.67 -2.87
N PHE A 55 2.57 -25.48 -1.55
CA PHE A 55 3.66 -25.84 -0.66
C PHE A 55 3.14 -26.52 0.60
N GLU A 56 3.97 -27.37 1.18
CA GLU A 56 3.63 -28.09 2.40
C GLU A 56 3.64 -27.15 3.62
N LEU A 57 2.49 -27.05 4.29
CA LEU A 57 2.36 -26.36 5.57
C LEU A 57 2.68 -27.26 6.76
N GLY A 58 2.35 -28.56 6.66
CA GLY A 58 2.55 -29.53 7.72
C GLY A 58 1.74 -30.81 7.52
N THR A 59 1.40 -31.49 8.61
CA THR A 59 0.69 -32.76 8.59
C THR A 59 -0.51 -32.80 9.54
N PHE A 60 -1.59 -33.43 9.11
CA PHE A 60 -2.81 -33.70 9.86
C PHE A 60 -2.88 -35.20 10.22
N LYS A 61 -3.30 -35.55 11.43
CA LYS A 61 -3.18 -36.93 11.99
C LYS A 61 -4.51 -37.69 12.12
N LEU A 62 -5.63 -37.17 11.62
CA LEU A 62 -6.93 -37.85 11.72
C LEU A 62 -7.07 -38.94 10.65
N ASN A 63 -7.25 -40.19 11.08
CA ASN A 63 -7.38 -41.37 10.21
C ASN A 63 -6.15 -41.61 9.31
N GLY A 64 -4.96 -41.34 9.85
CA GLY A 64 -3.68 -41.45 9.14
C GLY A 64 -2.94 -40.11 9.05
N LEU A 65 -1.71 -40.15 8.56
CA LEU A 65 -0.92 -38.95 8.30
C LEU A 65 -1.29 -38.38 6.92
N LYS A 66 -1.82 -37.16 6.88
CA LYS A 66 -2.15 -36.43 5.66
C LYS A 66 -1.33 -35.15 5.59
N THR A 67 -0.75 -34.86 4.43
CA THR A 67 -0.04 -33.59 4.21
C THR A 67 -1.05 -32.45 4.01
N ILE A 68 -0.81 -31.32 4.65
CA ILE A 68 -1.56 -30.08 4.43
C ILE A 68 -0.79 -29.25 3.42
N MET A 69 -1.44 -28.96 2.30
CA MET A 69 -0.93 -28.08 1.27
C MET A 69 -1.53 -26.68 1.44
N GLY A 70 -0.69 -25.66 1.28
CA GLY A 70 -1.07 -24.26 1.26
C GLY A 70 -0.81 -23.64 -0.11
N ARG A 71 -1.56 -22.60 -0.43
CA ARG A 71 -1.31 -21.72 -1.56
C ARG A 71 -1.60 -20.29 -1.12
N LEU A 72 -0.75 -19.36 -1.52
CA LEU A 72 -0.93 -17.94 -1.23
C LEU A 72 -1.35 -17.20 -2.48
N ARG A 73 -2.17 -16.16 -2.31
CA ARG A 73 -2.58 -15.27 -3.39
C ARG A 73 -2.32 -13.84 -3.00
N PHE A 74 -1.77 -13.05 -3.93
CA PHE A 74 -1.48 -11.64 -3.72
C PHE A 74 -2.06 -10.83 -4.87
N GLY A 75 -2.78 -9.77 -4.55
CA GLY A 75 -3.22 -8.78 -5.53
C GLY A 75 -2.20 -7.64 -5.64
N TYR A 76 -1.91 -7.20 -6.85
CA TYR A 76 -1.11 -5.99 -7.10
C TYR A 76 -1.59 -5.25 -8.34
N SER A 77 -1.23 -3.97 -8.43
CA SER A 77 -1.34 -3.14 -9.63
C SER A 77 0.03 -2.58 -9.95
N TYR A 78 0.52 -2.74 -11.18
CA TYR A 78 1.83 -2.23 -11.59
C TYR A 78 1.70 -1.31 -12.80
N ASP A 79 2.12 -0.07 -12.64
CA ASP A 79 2.28 0.90 -13.72
C ASP A 79 3.76 0.91 -14.14
N SER A 80 4.06 0.20 -15.21
CA SER A 80 5.42 0.06 -15.74
C SER A 80 5.97 1.35 -16.32
N LYS A 81 5.10 2.26 -16.79
CA LYS A 81 5.50 3.55 -17.34
C LYS A 81 6.05 4.46 -16.26
N ASN A 82 5.41 4.46 -15.09
CA ASN A 82 5.82 5.30 -13.95
C ASN A 82 6.64 4.52 -12.90
N GLN A 83 6.85 3.22 -13.11
CA GLN A 83 7.52 2.30 -12.17
C GLN A 83 6.89 2.31 -10.77
N VAL A 84 5.56 2.36 -10.72
CA VAL A 84 4.79 2.37 -9.48
C VAL A 84 4.10 1.03 -9.31
N ILE A 85 4.38 0.33 -8.21
CA ILE A 85 3.63 -0.86 -7.81
C ILE A 85 2.76 -0.56 -6.60
N THR A 86 1.51 -0.97 -6.66
CA THR A 86 0.54 -0.85 -5.57
C THR A 86 0.17 -2.23 -5.07
N VAL A 87 0.31 -2.45 -3.77
CA VAL A 87 -0.07 -3.67 -3.07
C VAL A 87 -0.95 -3.33 -1.86
N CYS A 88 -1.69 -4.30 -1.33
CA CYS A 88 -2.42 -4.12 -0.08
C CYS A 88 -1.50 -4.39 1.11
N GLY A 89 -1.60 -3.58 2.15
CA GLY A 89 -0.99 -3.81 3.46
C GLY A 89 -1.67 -4.96 4.21
N THR A 90 -1.04 -5.41 5.28
CA THR A 90 -1.52 -6.50 6.14
C THR A 90 -2.66 -6.09 7.08
N ASP A 91 -2.87 -4.80 7.24
CA ASP A 91 -3.92 -4.13 8.00
C ASP A 91 -5.18 -3.82 7.17
N TYR A 92 -5.07 -3.91 5.85
CA TYR A 92 -6.22 -3.93 4.97
C TYR A 92 -6.92 -5.29 5.11
N ALA A 93 -8.24 -5.34 4.85
CA ALA A 93 -8.98 -6.60 4.72
C ALA A 93 -8.47 -7.38 3.51
N SER A 94 -7.25 -7.90 3.59
CA SER A 94 -6.78 -8.97 2.74
C SER A 94 -7.64 -10.17 3.09
N ALA A 95 -7.94 -10.99 2.08
CA ALA A 95 -8.70 -12.24 2.25
C ALA A 95 -8.06 -13.24 3.24
N ALA A 96 -6.99 -12.86 3.96
CA ALA A 96 -6.45 -13.59 5.10
C ALA A 96 -7.50 -13.86 6.19
N ASP A 97 -8.52 -13.01 6.35
CA ASP A 97 -9.65 -13.29 7.26
C ASP A 97 -10.62 -14.35 6.70
N GLU A 98 -10.54 -14.67 5.41
CA GLU A 98 -11.30 -15.72 4.74
C GLU A 98 -10.37 -16.86 4.30
N ALA A 99 -9.81 -17.61 5.26
CA ALA A 99 -9.33 -18.95 4.92
C ALA A 99 -10.54 -19.76 4.44
N ALA A 100 -10.65 -19.95 3.12
CA ALA A 100 -11.80 -20.58 2.51
C ALA A 100 -12.11 -21.91 3.24
N PRO A 101 -13.34 -22.10 3.75
CA PRO A 101 -13.69 -23.34 4.43
C PRO A 101 -13.53 -24.49 3.44
N HIS A 102 -12.71 -25.46 3.79
CA HIS A 102 -12.62 -26.70 3.03
C HIS A 102 -13.77 -27.61 3.49
N GLN A 103 -14.51 -28.20 2.55
CA GLN A 103 -15.68 -29.03 2.89
C GLN A 103 -15.33 -30.17 3.85
N ASP A 104 -14.12 -30.71 3.74
CA ASP A 104 -13.62 -31.79 4.60
C ASP A 104 -12.83 -31.34 5.84
N TRP A 105 -12.63 -30.03 6.04
CA TRP A 105 -11.78 -29.55 7.12
C TRP A 105 -12.26 -28.25 7.76
N ASN A 106 -12.60 -28.35 9.04
CA ASN A 106 -12.95 -27.21 9.88
C ASN A 106 -11.82 -26.93 10.88
N TYR A 107 -10.97 -25.94 10.55
CA TYR A 107 -9.87 -25.49 11.42
C TYR A 107 -10.34 -24.55 12.56
N ASN A 108 -11.63 -24.25 12.66
CA ASN A 108 -12.25 -23.52 13.77
C ASN A 108 -12.77 -24.45 14.88
N THR A 109 -12.45 -25.73 14.83
CA THR A 109 -12.86 -26.69 15.88
C THR A 109 -12.01 -26.54 17.13
N GLN A 110 -12.58 -26.91 18.28
CA GLN A 110 -11.87 -26.95 19.56
C GLN A 110 -10.64 -27.89 19.56
N LEU A 111 -10.55 -28.80 18.59
CA LEU A 111 -9.44 -29.74 18.43
C LEU A 111 -8.20 -29.12 17.76
N MET A 112 -8.32 -27.89 17.24
CA MET A 112 -7.27 -27.15 16.55
C MET A 112 -7.17 -25.70 17.08
N PRO A 113 -6.96 -25.51 18.40
CA PRO A 113 -7.05 -24.21 19.03
C PRO A 113 -5.97 -23.26 18.50
N GLY A 114 -6.38 -22.17 17.86
CA GLY A 114 -5.47 -21.14 17.36
C GLY A 114 -4.92 -21.37 15.94
N VAL A 115 -5.31 -22.44 15.25
CA VAL A 115 -4.86 -22.70 13.86
C VAL A 115 -5.27 -21.58 12.90
N ALA A 116 -6.50 -21.07 13.02
CA ALA A 116 -6.95 -19.92 12.24
C ALA A 116 -6.04 -18.70 12.41
N LYS A 117 -5.57 -18.45 13.64
CA LYS A 117 -4.64 -17.35 13.94
C LYS A 117 -3.29 -17.58 13.27
N ILE A 118 -2.82 -18.83 13.25
CA ILE A 118 -1.54 -19.18 12.63
C ILE A 118 -1.60 -19.04 11.10
N PHE A 119 -2.67 -19.48 10.45
CA PHE A 119 -2.80 -19.29 9.00
C PHE A 119 -2.93 -17.82 8.62
N ARG A 120 -3.65 -17.02 9.41
CA ARG A 120 -3.67 -15.56 9.26
C ARG A 120 -2.28 -14.96 9.39
N GLU A 121 -1.52 -15.40 10.39
CA GLU A 121 -0.16 -14.92 10.62
C GLU A 121 0.79 -15.31 9.46
N ILE A 122 0.69 -16.52 8.93
CA ILE A 122 1.44 -16.94 7.73
C ILE A 122 1.12 -16.04 6.54
N ALA A 123 -0.17 -15.77 6.29
CA ALA A 123 -0.59 -14.90 5.19
C ALA A 123 -0.09 -13.45 5.36
N ARG A 124 -0.14 -12.92 6.59
CA ARG A 124 0.41 -11.59 6.91
C ARG A 124 1.91 -11.52 6.68
N GLN A 125 2.67 -12.45 7.28
CA GLN A 125 4.11 -12.53 7.09
C GLN A 125 4.50 -12.69 5.61
N ALA A 126 3.70 -13.41 4.83
CA ALA A 126 3.90 -13.54 3.40
C ALA A 126 3.79 -12.20 2.67
N ASN A 127 2.75 -11.43 3.00
CA ASN A 127 2.48 -10.14 2.39
C ASN A 127 3.54 -9.11 2.80
N ASP A 128 3.94 -9.10 4.07
CA ASP A 128 5.03 -8.25 4.57
C ASP A 128 6.35 -8.59 3.90
N ALA A 129 6.65 -9.89 3.70
CA ALA A 129 7.85 -10.33 2.99
C ALA A 129 7.82 -9.92 1.50
N PHE A 130 6.66 -9.97 0.86
CA PHE A 130 6.50 -9.50 -0.52
C PHE A 130 6.72 -7.99 -0.62
N ILE A 131 6.10 -7.20 0.27
CA ILE A 131 6.31 -5.75 0.36
C ILE A 131 7.79 -5.43 0.61
N ALA A 132 8.43 -6.13 1.55
CA ALA A 132 9.84 -5.93 1.87
C ALA A 132 10.74 -6.21 0.66
N ALA A 133 10.49 -7.29 -0.09
CA ALA A 133 11.25 -7.60 -1.30
C ALA A 133 11.06 -6.54 -2.41
N LEU A 134 9.86 -5.99 -2.56
CA LEU A 134 9.60 -4.88 -3.48
C LEU A 134 10.38 -3.62 -3.09
N VAL A 135 10.41 -3.30 -1.79
CA VAL A 135 11.14 -2.15 -1.24
C VAL A 135 12.64 -2.33 -1.38
N GLU A 136 13.16 -3.52 -1.06
CA GLU A 136 14.58 -3.85 -1.14
C GLU A 136 15.10 -3.78 -2.59
N ALA A 137 14.25 -4.12 -3.57
CA ALA A 137 14.61 -4.00 -4.97
C ALA A 137 15.00 -2.57 -5.38
N GLN A 138 14.49 -1.53 -4.70
CA GLN A 138 14.78 -0.10 -4.97
C GLN A 138 14.58 0.32 -6.44
N ILE A 139 13.85 -0.47 -7.23
CA ILE A 139 13.55 -0.20 -8.66
C ILE A 139 12.18 0.47 -8.81
N TYR A 140 11.31 0.34 -7.81
CA TYR A 140 9.92 0.79 -7.87
C TYR A 140 9.61 1.79 -6.77
N MET A 141 8.67 2.68 -7.08
CA MET A 141 7.87 3.33 -6.05
C MET A 141 6.81 2.34 -5.56
N VAL A 142 6.90 1.93 -4.29
CA VAL A 142 6.04 0.89 -3.70
C VAL A 142 4.96 1.55 -2.86
N ARG A 143 3.72 1.57 -3.37
CA ARG A 143 2.54 2.01 -2.65
C ARG A 143 1.94 0.83 -1.87
N VAL A 144 1.78 1.00 -0.57
CA VAL A 144 1.13 0.02 0.30
C VAL A 144 -0.18 0.63 0.76
N ARG A 145 -1.30 0.07 0.32
CA ARG A 145 -2.62 0.49 0.80
C ARG A 145 -2.81 0.05 2.24
N SER A 146 -3.07 1.00 3.11
CA SER A 146 -3.33 0.74 4.53
C SER A 146 -4.49 1.60 4.98
N ASN A 147 -5.14 1.18 6.06
CA ASN A 147 -6.18 1.98 6.69
C ASN A 147 -5.52 2.90 7.73
N LEU A 148 -6.12 4.07 7.96
CA LEU A 148 -5.87 4.78 9.21
C LEU A 148 -6.44 3.89 10.33
N SER A 149 -5.56 3.29 11.12
CA SER A 149 -5.85 2.20 12.06
C SER A 149 -6.90 2.48 13.16
N ASP A 150 -7.59 3.62 13.12
CA ASP A 150 -8.56 4.06 14.14
C ASP A 150 -9.82 4.74 13.55
N LEU A 151 -10.06 4.72 12.23
CA LEU A 151 -11.33 5.22 11.70
C LEU A 151 -12.42 4.16 11.91
N GLN A 152 -13.40 4.48 12.74
CA GLN A 152 -14.73 3.91 12.56
C GLN A 152 -15.12 4.24 11.10
N ILE A 153 -15.52 3.23 10.33
CA ILE A 153 -15.85 3.40 8.91
C ILE A 153 -16.85 4.55 8.69
N ASP A 154 -17.68 4.81 9.69
CA ASP A 154 -18.66 5.90 9.76
C ASP A 154 -18.05 7.30 9.61
N ASP A 155 -16.85 7.55 10.16
CA ASP A 155 -16.17 8.85 10.04
C ASP A 155 -15.69 9.11 8.62
N TYR A 156 -15.31 8.05 7.89
CA TYR A 156 -14.93 8.12 6.48
C TYR A 156 -16.14 8.29 5.57
N LEU A 157 -17.22 7.55 5.88
CA LEU A 157 -18.48 7.58 5.14
C LEU A 157 -19.14 8.97 5.18
N ASN A 158 -19.00 9.72 6.28
CA ASN A 158 -19.48 11.11 6.38
C ASN A 158 -18.78 12.09 5.42
N LEU A 159 -17.60 11.73 4.89
CA LEU A 159 -16.87 12.52 3.89
C LEU A 159 -17.12 12.02 2.46
N CYS A 160 -17.97 11.01 2.30
CA CYS A 160 -18.35 10.52 0.99
C CYS A 160 -19.55 11.28 0.42
N VAL A 161 -19.61 11.31 -0.89
CA VAL A 161 -20.73 11.76 -1.69
C VAL A 161 -21.21 10.67 -2.59
N VAL A 162 -22.48 10.77 -2.90
CA VAL A 162 -23.21 9.80 -3.68
C VAL A 162 -23.34 10.39 -5.07
N THR A 163 -22.97 9.59 -6.07
CA THR A 163 -23.15 9.93 -7.48
C THR A 163 -23.95 8.85 -8.19
N SER A 164 -24.80 9.22 -9.13
CA SER A 164 -25.53 8.27 -9.97
C SER A 164 -24.60 7.50 -10.90
N ALA A 165 -25.12 6.48 -11.58
CA ALA A 165 -24.35 5.66 -12.52
C ALA A 165 -23.72 6.48 -13.68
N ASP A 166 -24.37 7.57 -14.09
CA ASP A 166 -23.92 8.55 -15.08
C ASP A 166 -23.06 9.68 -14.49
N GLY A 167 -22.77 9.65 -13.19
CA GLY A 167 -21.86 10.56 -12.51
C GLY A 167 -22.48 11.86 -12.01
N GLN A 168 -23.82 11.98 -11.99
CA GLN A 168 -24.49 13.13 -11.40
C GLN A 168 -24.39 13.09 -9.88
N PHE A 169 -24.06 14.23 -9.25
CA PHE A 169 -24.06 14.37 -7.81
C PHE A 169 -25.47 14.23 -7.22
N LEU A 170 -25.65 13.29 -6.29
CA LEU A 170 -26.92 12.98 -5.63
C LEU A 170 -26.98 13.50 -4.18
N GLY A 171 -25.83 13.79 -3.57
CA GLY A 171 -25.76 14.33 -2.20
C GLY A 171 -24.58 13.79 -1.40
N SER A 172 -24.50 14.14 -0.13
CA SER A 172 -23.62 13.47 0.83
C SER A 172 -24.09 12.03 1.07
N TYR A 173 -23.16 11.14 1.38
CA TYR A 173 -23.50 9.79 1.80
C TYR A 173 -24.22 9.82 3.16
N ASP A 174 -25.37 9.17 3.20
CA ASP A 174 -26.21 8.94 4.36
C ASP A 174 -26.31 7.42 4.54
N PRO A 175 -25.72 6.86 5.62
CA PRO A 175 -25.75 5.42 5.87
C PRO A 175 -27.17 4.88 6.11
N ALA A 176 -28.17 5.74 6.39
CA ALA A 176 -29.56 5.36 6.54
C ALA A 176 -30.36 5.39 5.22
N ALA A 177 -29.78 5.91 4.13
CA ALA A 177 -30.45 5.99 2.84
C ALA A 177 -30.28 4.70 2.02
N GLU A 178 -31.36 4.29 1.34
CA GLU A 178 -31.30 3.26 0.30
C GLU A 178 -30.92 3.90 -1.03
N TYR A 179 -29.81 3.45 -1.63
CA TYR A 179 -29.32 3.94 -2.91
C TYR A 179 -29.68 2.97 -4.03
N GLU A 180 -30.07 3.50 -5.18
CA GLU A 180 -30.37 2.70 -6.38
C GLU A 180 -29.14 1.95 -6.90
N GLU A 181 -29.38 0.84 -7.62
CA GLU A 181 -28.31 0.06 -8.22
C GLU A 181 -27.50 0.89 -9.23
N GLY A 182 -26.17 0.86 -9.12
CA GLY A 182 -25.25 1.61 -9.98
C GLY A 182 -24.81 2.97 -9.43
N VAL A 183 -25.35 3.39 -8.29
CA VAL A 183 -24.86 4.55 -7.52
C VAL A 183 -23.44 4.29 -6.98
N LYS A 184 -22.57 5.30 -7.05
CA LYS A 184 -21.19 5.27 -6.54
C LYS A 184 -21.03 6.20 -5.36
N ILE A 185 -20.43 5.69 -4.29
CA ILE A 185 -20.04 6.43 -3.09
C ILE A 185 -18.57 6.83 -3.27
N ASN A 186 -18.30 8.12 -3.45
CA ASN A 186 -16.97 8.65 -3.68
C ASN A 186 -16.56 9.52 -2.47
N PRO A 187 -15.35 9.37 -1.91
CA PRO A 187 -14.83 10.38 -0.99
C PRO A 187 -14.77 11.75 -1.70
N LEU A 188 -15.13 12.81 -0.98
CA LEU A 188 -15.02 14.19 -1.49
C LEU A 188 -13.58 14.64 -1.53
N ASP A 189 -12.86 14.53 -0.42
CA ASP A 189 -11.57 15.20 -0.25
C ASP A 189 -10.37 14.26 -0.43
N SER A 190 -9.16 14.82 -0.30
CA SER A 190 -7.93 14.05 -0.11
C SER A 190 -8.10 13.04 1.01
N VAL A 191 -7.98 11.76 0.68
CA VAL A 191 -8.06 10.66 1.64
C VAL A 191 -6.72 9.98 1.79
N TYR A 192 -6.37 9.67 3.03
CA TYR A 192 -5.27 8.75 3.29
C TYR A 192 -5.59 7.41 2.63
N ASN A 193 -4.71 6.98 1.73
CA ASN A 193 -4.86 5.71 1.01
C ASN A 193 -3.70 4.75 1.28
N GLY A 194 -2.76 5.15 2.15
CA GLY A 194 -1.69 4.32 2.64
C GLY A 194 -0.35 5.05 2.73
N THR A 195 0.73 4.30 2.57
CA THR A 195 2.08 4.84 2.50
C THR A 195 2.71 4.53 1.16
N THR A 196 3.79 5.24 0.83
CA THR A 196 4.59 4.91 -0.34
C THR A 196 6.06 4.96 0.01
N VAL A 197 6.80 3.92 -0.36
CA VAL A 197 8.25 3.91 -0.31
C VAL A 197 8.78 4.29 -1.68
N VAL A 198 9.60 5.33 -1.75
CA VAL A 198 10.32 5.74 -2.97
C VAL A 198 11.76 5.25 -2.91
N PRO A 199 12.37 4.89 -4.05
CA PRO A 199 13.80 4.61 -4.10
C PRO A 199 14.63 5.81 -3.64
N ALA A 200 15.75 5.54 -2.97
CA ALA A 200 16.68 6.60 -2.58
C ALA A 200 17.15 7.39 -3.82
N GLY A 201 17.20 8.72 -3.70
CA GLY A 201 17.58 9.60 -4.80
C GLY A 201 16.44 9.96 -5.77
N THR A 202 15.25 9.35 -5.64
CA THR A 202 14.09 9.67 -6.48
C THR A 202 13.77 11.16 -6.44
N PHE A 203 13.57 11.75 -7.62
CA PHE A 203 13.23 13.17 -7.74
C PHE A 203 11.73 13.41 -7.54
N PHE A 204 11.41 14.50 -6.85
CA PHE A 204 10.05 14.97 -6.65
C PHE A 204 9.99 16.50 -6.64
N ALA A 205 8.80 17.05 -6.88
CA ALA A 205 8.54 18.48 -6.90
C ALA A 205 7.23 18.82 -6.18
N ASN A 206 7.05 20.09 -5.82
CA ASN A 206 5.83 20.56 -5.15
C ASN A 206 4.59 20.44 -6.04
N VAL A 207 3.44 20.25 -5.40
CA VAL A 207 2.13 20.48 -6.01
C VAL A 207 1.76 21.94 -5.82
N ILE A 208 1.57 22.66 -6.93
CA ILE A 208 1.16 24.07 -6.91
C ILE A 208 -0.33 24.17 -6.56
N GLY A 209 -0.67 25.07 -5.63
CA GLY A 209 -2.06 25.36 -5.26
C GLY A 209 -2.64 24.43 -4.18
N SER A 210 -1.79 23.76 -3.39
CA SER A 210 -2.22 22.79 -2.39
C SER A 210 -2.66 23.35 -1.03
N ASP A 211 -2.62 24.67 -0.84
CA ASP A 211 -2.96 25.33 0.43
C ASP A 211 -4.41 25.10 0.86
N GLY A 212 -5.31 24.86 -0.09
CA GLY A 212 -6.73 24.61 0.17
C GLY A 212 -7.08 23.15 0.44
N ASP A 213 -6.11 22.23 0.42
CA ASP A 213 -6.41 20.81 0.58
C ASP A 213 -6.87 20.50 2.03
N PRO A 214 -8.06 19.89 2.23
CA PRO A 214 -8.58 19.59 3.54
C PRO A 214 -7.68 18.63 4.32
N LYS A 215 -7.40 18.99 5.57
CA LYS A 215 -6.57 18.20 6.47
C LYS A 215 -7.25 16.90 6.88
N VAL A 216 -6.58 15.77 6.65
CA VAL A 216 -7.03 14.46 7.13
C VAL A 216 -7.03 14.45 8.66
N ARG A 217 -8.18 14.16 9.29
CA ARG A 217 -8.40 14.18 10.74
C ARG A 217 -8.08 15.53 11.42
N GLY A 218 -8.10 16.64 10.67
CA GLY A 218 -7.67 17.95 11.18
C GLY A 218 -6.16 18.05 11.50
N LEU A 219 -5.39 16.99 11.22
CA LEU A 219 -3.95 16.97 11.44
C LEU A 219 -3.26 17.87 10.42
N SER A 220 -2.22 18.59 10.84
CA SER A 220 -1.32 19.18 9.86
C SER A 220 -0.67 18.07 9.02
N TRP A 221 -0.29 18.37 7.77
CA TRP A 221 0.33 17.39 6.89
C TRP A 221 1.58 16.74 7.48
N ILE A 222 2.40 17.53 8.20
CA ILE A 222 3.56 16.96 8.88
C ILE A 222 3.14 16.03 10.00
N GLU A 223 2.11 16.39 10.78
CA GLU A 223 1.63 15.54 11.86
C GLU A 223 1.02 14.24 11.35
N LEU A 224 0.29 14.29 10.23
CA LEU A 224 -0.19 13.09 9.54
C LEU A 224 0.99 12.19 9.14
N TRP A 225 2.03 12.75 8.52
CA TRP A 225 3.22 11.97 8.16
C TRP A 225 3.90 11.39 9.40
N ARG A 226 4.08 12.16 10.47
CA ARG A 226 4.73 11.68 11.70
C ARG A 226 3.99 10.48 12.28
N GLN A 227 2.67 10.57 12.40
CA GLN A 227 1.85 9.51 12.98
C GLN A 227 1.85 8.25 12.09
N MET A 228 1.73 8.42 10.78
CA MET A 228 1.57 7.29 9.86
C MET A 228 2.88 6.64 9.42
N VAL A 229 3.99 7.38 9.46
CA VAL A 229 5.26 6.93 8.87
C VAL A 229 6.38 6.87 9.90
N ASN A 230 6.42 7.78 10.87
CA ASN A 230 7.59 7.98 11.74
C ASN A 230 7.31 7.68 13.22
N GLY A 231 6.31 6.85 13.51
CA GLY A 231 5.96 6.44 14.88
C GLY A 231 5.64 7.63 15.81
N GLY A 232 5.09 8.72 15.26
CA GLY A 232 4.79 9.97 15.97
C GLY A 232 6.00 10.86 16.22
N GLN A 233 7.21 10.47 15.84
CA GLN A 233 8.42 11.25 16.07
C GLN A 233 8.54 12.41 15.06
N GLN A 234 9.07 13.55 15.51
CA GLN A 234 9.36 14.70 14.65
C GLN A 234 10.44 14.30 13.62
N PRO A 235 10.34 14.71 12.34
CA PRO A 235 11.48 14.58 11.44
C PRO A 235 12.67 15.38 11.99
N VAL A 236 13.88 14.85 11.77
CA VAL A 236 15.12 15.51 12.20
C VAL A 236 15.71 16.41 11.10
N ALA A 237 15.20 16.29 9.87
CA ALA A 237 15.63 17.08 8.72
C ALA A 237 14.60 17.04 7.57
N CYS A 238 14.78 17.91 6.59
CA CYS A 238 14.05 17.83 5.32
C CYS A 238 14.43 16.55 4.55
N THR A 239 13.44 15.91 3.91
CA THR A 239 13.64 14.75 3.02
C THR A 239 14.73 14.98 1.98
N SER A 240 14.86 16.20 1.48
CA SER A 240 15.82 16.61 0.45
C SER A 240 17.03 17.36 1.01
N TYR A 241 17.38 17.12 2.27
CA TYR A 241 18.44 17.80 3.04
C TYR A 241 19.62 18.30 2.19
N ASN A 242 19.73 19.62 2.04
CA ASN A 242 20.79 20.32 1.31
C ASN A 242 21.09 19.80 -0.11
N PHE A 243 20.11 19.13 -0.74
CA PHE A 243 20.22 18.65 -2.10
C PHE A 243 20.54 19.80 -3.06
N ASN A 244 21.44 19.55 -4.01
CA ASN A 244 21.92 20.55 -4.97
C ASN A 244 22.40 21.87 -4.32
N GLY A 245 22.91 21.81 -3.09
CA GLY A 245 23.37 23.00 -2.35
C GLY A 245 22.25 23.91 -1.87
N PHE A 246 20.98 23.48 -1.94
CA PHE A 246 19.83 24.25 -1.45
C PHE A 246 19.81 24.28 0.09
N ALA A 247 20.09 25.43 0.69
CA ALA A 247 20.17 25.54 2.15
C ALA A 247 18.82 25.28 2.84
N CYS A 248 18.70 24.13 3.50
CA CYS A 248 17.50 23.76 4.26
C CYS A 248 17.48 24.46 5.61
N GLY A 249 16.29 24.98 5.98
CA GLY A 249 16.02 25.49 7.32
C GLY A 249 15.65 24.37 8.31
N PRO A 250 15.57 24.68 9.62
CA PRO A 250 15.31 23.71 10.67
C PRO A 250 13.84 23.30 10.82
N VAL A 251 12.92 23.94 10.09
CA VAL A 251 11.48 23.71 10.22
C VAL A 251 10.96 22.93 9.03
N ASP A 252 10.58 21.68 9.28
CA ASP A 252 9.90 20.84 8.31
C ASP A 252 8.39 21.06 8.33
N ARG A 253 7.83 21.06 7.13
CA ARG A 253 6.41 21.06 6.78
C ARG A 253 6.09 19.73 6.12
N GLY A 254 4.83 19.31 6.17
CA GLY A 254 4.35 18.25 5.31
C GLY A 254 3.97 18.92 4.00
N GLY A 255 4.75 18.69 2.95
CA GLY A 255 4.51 19.26 1.64
C GLY A 255 3.82 18.26 0.72
N HIS A 256 2.85 18.73 -0.06
CA HIS A 256 2.29 17.97 -1.17
C HIS A 256 3.31 17.91 -2.29
N ILE A 257 3.69 16.69 -2.66
CA ILE A 257 4.70 16.44 -3.69
C ILE A 257 4.20 15.43 -4.71
N ILE A 258 4.81 15.51 -5.89
CA ILE A 258 4.61 14.58 -7.00
C ILE A 258 5.97 14.11 -7.55
N PRO A 259 6.06 12.90 -8.12
CA PRO A 259 7.26 12.42 -8.78
C PRO A 259 7.67 13.31 -9.96
N GLY A 260 8.98 13.45 -10.16
CA GLY A 260 9.57 14.24 -11.24
C GLY A 260 10.22 15.53 -10.75
N THR A 261 10.60 16.39 -11.69
CA THR A 261 11.44 17.57 -11.43
C THR A 261 10.74 18.90 -11.66
N VAL A 262 9.43 18.88 -11.96
CA VAL A 262 8.68 20.06 -12.35
C VAL A 262 7.48 20.21 -11.42
N ALA A 263 7.48 21.26 -10.62
CA ALA A 263 6.33 21.64 -9.82
C ALA A 263 5.19 22.06 -10.75
N ARG A 264 3.98 21.63 -10.44
CA ARG A 264 2.80 21.94 -11.26
C ARG A 264 1.52 21.79 -10.46
N PRO A 265 0.43 22.47 -10.87
CA PRO A 265 -0.88 22.07 -10.43
C PRO A 265 -1.16 20.66 -10.98
N ILE A 266 -1.93 19.88 -10.22
CA ILE A 266 -2.42 18.59 -10.68
C ILE A 266 -3.94 18.58 -10.67
N PRO A 267 -4.58 17.74 -11.51
CA PRO A 267 -6.03 17.62 -11.51
C PRO A 267 -6.57 17.17 -10.14
N ASN A 268 -7.74 17.68 -9.77
CA ASN A 268 -8.48 17.15 -8.63
C ASN A 268 -8.76 15.65 -8.85
N GLY A 269 -8.75 14.87 -7.78
CA GLY A 269 -8.89 13.42 -7.85
C GLY A 269 -7.56 12.65 -8.01
N SER A 270 -6.45 13.36 -8.29
CA SER A 270 -5.13 12.73 -8.49
C SER A 270 -4.55 12.14 -7.20
N ASP A 271 -3.48 11.36 -7.34
CA ASP A 271 -2.65 10.96 -6.21
C ASP A 271 -1.58 12.02 -5.90
N VAL A 272 -1.39 12.30 -4.62
CA VAL A 272 -0.26 13.09 -4.11
C VAL A 272 0.39 12.40 -2.94
N TYR A 273 1.57 12.89 -2.58
CA TYR A 273 2.32 12.36 -1.47
C TYR A 273 2.69 13.45 -0.49
N ILE A 274 2.81 13.09 0.78
CA ILE A 274 3.32 13.98 1.82
C ILE A 274 4.69 13.49 2.27
N PHE A 275 5.69 14.36 2.13
CA PHE A 275 7.03 14.21 2.73
C PHE A 275 7.30 15.35 3.73
N PRO A 276 8.17 15.14 4.73
CA PRO A 276 8.74 16.24 5.49
C PRO A 276 9.68 17.02 4.58
N ILE A 277 9.36 18.27 4.29
CA ILE A 277 10.19 19.20 3.53
C ILE A 277 10.34 20.53 4.27
N CYS A 278 11.50 21.18 4.19
CA CYS A 278 11.67 22.44 4.90
C CYS A 278 10.76 23.54 4.32
N ALA A 279 10.44 24.55 5.12
CA ALA A 279 9.60 25.67 4.67
C ALA A 279 10.15 26.37 3.40
N ALA A 280 11.47 26.41 3.22
CA ALA A 280 12.10 27.00 2.04
C ALA A 280 11.82 26.19 0.76
N HIS A 281 11.87 24.85 0.84
CA HIS A 281 11.47 23.99 -0.28
C HIS A 281 9.97 24.09 -0.57
N ASN A 282 9.15 24.08 0.49
CA ASN A 282 7.69 24.13 0.34
C ASN A 282 7.19 25.43 -0.32
N ASN A 283 7.94 26.53 -0.21
CA ASN A 283 7.55 27.84 -0.74
C ASN A 283 8.27 28.20 -2.05
N ASN A 284 8.94 27.23 -2.70
CA ASN A 284 9.69 27.47 -3.92
C ASN A 284 9.38 26.42 -4.99
N ASP A 285 8.53 26.79 -5.94
CA ASP A 285 8.13 25.92 -7.05
C ASP A 285 9.19 25.83 -8.17
N ASN A 286 10.29 26.59 -8.07
CA ASN A 286 11.37 26.57 -9.06
C ASN A 286 12.48 25.57 -8.70
N VAL A 287 12.33 24.82 -7.62
CA VAL A 287 13.28 23.79 -7.21
C VAL A 287 12.60 22.43 -7.20
N TYR A 288 13.38 21.42 -7.56
CA TYR A 288 13.02 20.03 -7.34
C TYR A 288 13.91 19.44 -6.26
N MET A 289 13.43 18.36 -5.68
CA MET A 289 13.98 17.72 -4.51
C MET A 289 14.36 16.28 -4.83
N SER A 290 15.07 15.64 -3.90
CA SER A 290 15.45 14.24 -3.99
C SER A 290 15.22 13.54 -2.65
N ALA A 291 14.83 12.27 -2.68
CA ALA A 291 14.59 11.46 -1.48
C ALA A 291 15.91 11.00 -0.85
N ILE A 292 16.49 11.84 0.01
CA ILE A 292 17.80 11.60 0.64
C ILE A 292 17.63 11.06 2.06
N THR A 293 16.90 11.80 2.91
CA THR A 293 16.79 11.48 4.34
C THR A 293 15.67 10.50 4.64
N TYR A 294 14.54 10.65 3.95
CA TYR A 294 13.36 9.80 4.13
C TYR A 294 12.94 9.22 2.79
N GLN A 295 12.56 7.95 2.80
CA GLN A 295 12.09 7.23 1.62
C GLN A 295 10.59 6.91 1.72
N THR A 296 9.98 7.05 2.88
CA THR A 296 8.55 6.74 3.07
C THR A 296 7.72 8.02 3.16
N ALA A 297 6.71 8.12 2.30
CA ALA A 297 5.72 9.20 2.26
C ALA A 297 4.35 8.68 2.68
N VAL A 298 3.47 9.60 3.08
CA VAL A 298 2.03 9.33 3.10
C VAL A 298 1.51 9.42 1.68
N TRP A 299 0.67 8.47 1.27
CA TRP A 299 -0.04 8.52 0.00
C TRP A 299 -1.46 9.02 0.24
N LEU A 300 -1.79 10.13 -0.42
CA LEU A 300 -3.15 10.63 -0.50
C LEU A 300 -3.73 10.31 -1.88
N LYS A 301 -4.94 9.79 -1.89
CA LYS A 301 -5.76 9.64 -3.09
C LYS A 301 -6.81 10.73 -3.09
N ASN A 302 -7.34 11.03 -4.28
CA ASN A 302 -8.44 11.97 -4.45
C ASN A 302 -8.08 13.42 -4.07
N TYR A 303 -6.87 13.84 -4.46
CA TYR A 303 -6.33 15.17 -4.16
C TYR A 303 -7.34 16.28 -4.47
N MET A 304 -7.72 17.08 -3.49
CA MET A 304 -8.72 18.16 -3.63
C MET A 304 -9.98 17.74 -4.42
N GLY A 305 -10.40 16.48 -4.32
CA GLY A 305 -11.63 16.02 -4.96
C GLY A 305 -12.82 16.91 -4.55
N ARG A 306 -13.87 16.90 -5.36
CA ARG A 306 -15.15 17.53 -5.08
C ARG A 306 -16.26 16.64 -5.57
#